data_AF-A0A7L9UDL2-F1
#
_entry.id   AF-A0A7L9UDL2-F1
#
_cell.length_a   1.000
_cell.length_b   1.000
_cell.length_c   1.000
_cell.angle_alpha   90.00
_cell.angle_beta   90.00
_cell.angle_gamma   90.00
#
_symmetry.space_group_name_H-M   'P 1'
#
loop_
_entity.id
_entity.type
_entity.pdbx_description
1 polymer ?
#
loop_
_entity_poly.entity_id
_entity_poly.type
_entity_poly.pdbx_seq_one_letter_code
_entity_poly.pdbx_strand_id
1 'polypeptide(L)' 'MECREAINNNGETVGWSNAGFNVDHAVLYADGLLTDLGTLNGFGSSLAYDINDAGQIVGSSEFMTGKARLLYEEGR' A
#
# COMPACT_ATOMS: atom_id res chain seq x y z
N MET A 1 0.04 -4.85 -13.87
CA MET A 1 -1.31 -4.25 -13.88
C MET A 1 -1.37 -3.44 -12.59
N GLU A 2 -1.41 -2.11 -12.69
CA GLU A 2 -1.45 -1.23 -11.52
C GLU A 2 -2.92 -0.99 -11.16
N CYS A 3 -3.43 -1.67 -10.13
CA CYS A 3 -4.76 -1.38 -9.59
C CYS A 3 -4.64 -0.19 -8.65
N ARG A 4 -5.24 0.94 -9.03
CA ARG A 4 -5.36 2.16 -8.23
C ARG A 4 -6.66 2.08 -7.44
N GLU A 5 -6.57 2.17 -6.11
CA GLU A 5 -7.72 2.04 -5.20
C GLU A 5 -8.18 3.42 -4.70
N ALA A 6 -7.26 4.35 -4.44
CA ALA A 6 -7.58 5.70 -3.96
C ALA A 6 -6.56 6.77 -4.39
N ILE A 7 -6.97 8.03 -4.37
CA ILE A 7 -6.18 9.21 -4.72
C ILE A 7 -6.51 10.37 -3.78
N ASN A 8 -5.50 11.14 -3.34
CA ASN A 8 -5.69 12.36 -2.53
C ASN A 8 -5.58 13.66 -3.35
N ASN A 9 -5.80 14.82 -2.72
CA ASN A 9 -5.76 16.12 -3.40
C ASN A 9 -4.36 16.55 -3.88
N ASN A 10 -3.30 15.87 -3.42
CA ASN A 10 -1.94 16.08 -3.88
C ASN A 10 -1.63 15.29 -5.17
N GLY A 11 -2.57 14.45 -5.63
CA GLY A 11 -2.39 13.58 -6.78
C GLY A 11 -1.67 12.27 -6.45
N GLU A 12 -1.42 11.99 -5.17
CA GLU A 12 -0.83 10.75 -4.70
C GLU A 12 -1.87 9.63 -4.78
N THR A 13 -1.49 8.50 -5.37
CA THR A 13 -2.39 7.37 -5.57
C THR A 13 -1.88 6.15 -4.82
N VAL A 14 -2.78 5.42 -4.16
CA VAL A 14 -2.44 4.15 -3.52
C VAL A 14 -3.18 2.98 -4.14
N GLY A 15 -2.62 1.80 -3.97
CA GLY A 15 -3.24 0.55 -4.40
C GLY A 15 -2.35 -0.63 -4.11
N TRP A 16 -2.38 -1.62 -5.00
CA TRP A 16 -1.58 -2.83 -4.85
C TRP A 16 -1.00 -3.27 -6.19
N SER A 17 0.17 -3.91 -6.14
CA SER A 17 0.91 -4.36 -7.30
C SER A 17 1.57 -5.71 -7.05
N ASN A 18 1.52 -6.58 -8.05
CA ASN A 18 2.21 -7.86 -8.06
C ASN A 18 3.59 -7.74 -8.73
N ALA A 19 4.37 -6.69 -8.42
CA ALA A 19 5.61 -6.32 -9.11
C ALA A 19 6.78 -7.30 -8.86
N GLY A 20 6.59 -8.59 -9.14
CA GLY A 20 7.61 -9.64 -9.07
C GLY A 20 7.72 -10.38 -7.73
N PHE A 21 6.85 -10.07 -6.75
CA PHE A 21 6.98 -10.59 -5.37
C PHE A 21 6.27 -11.93 -5.10
N ASN A 22 5.60 -12.55 -6.10
CA ASN A 22 4.72 -13.71 -5.93
C ASN A 22 3.51 -13.49 -4.99
N VAL A 23 3.38 -12.30 -4.41
CA VAL A 23 2.31 -11.82 -3.53
C VAL A 23 2.02 -10.35 -3.87
N ASP A 24 0.81 -9.88 -3.58
CA ASP A 24 0.41 -8.49 -3.84
C ASP A 24 1.00 -7.57 -2.78
N HIS A 25 1.62 -6.47 -3.19
CA HIS A 25 2.19 -5.47 -2.27
C HIS A 25 1.43 -4.15 -2.38
N ALA A 26 1.17 -3.51 -1.24
CA ALA A 26 0.67 -2.16 -1.17
C ALA A 26 1.69 -1.20 -1.77
N VAL A 27 1.23 -0.32 -2.67
CA VAL A 27 2.09 0.64 -3.36
C VAL A 27 1.53 2.06 -3.23
N LEU A 28 2.45 3.02 -3.19
CA LEU A 28 2.19 4.45 -3.32
C LEU A 28 2.79 4.94 -4.63
N TYR A 29 2.01 5.68 -5.40
CA TYR A 29 2.48 6.40 -6.58
C TYR A 29 2.40 7.90 -6.32
N ALA A 30 3.55 8.55 -6.28
CA ALA A 30 3.69 9.98 -6.05
C ALA A 30 4.79 10.55 -6.96
N ASP A 31 4.56 11.71 -7.58
CA ASP A 31 5.55 12.41 -8.42
C ASP A 31 6.22 11.56 -9.51
N GLY A 32 5.50 10.60 -10.07
CA GLY A 32 6.03 9.71 -11.11
C GLY A 32 6.80 8.49 -10.58
N LEU A 33 6.97 8.38 -9.26
CA LEU A 33 7.67 7.29 -8.58
C LEU A 33 6.68 6.30 -7.98
N LEU A 34 6.91 5.01 -8.23
CA LEU A 34 6.21 3.90 -7.58
C LEU A 34 7.04 3.43 -6.37
N THR A 35 6.49 3.59 -5.17
CA THR A 35 7.08 3.18 -3.90
C THR A 35 6.36 1.94 -3.37
N ASP A 36 7.10 0.89 -3.08
CA ASP A 36 6.59 -0.29 -2.36
C ASP A 36 6.46 0.06 -0.87
N LEU A 37 5.25 -0.04 -0.33
CA LEU A 37 4.97 0.18 1.10
C LEU A 37 5.26 -1.07 1.93
N GLY A 38 5.55 -2.19 1.28
CA GLY A 38 5.87 -3.46 1.89
C GLY A 38 4.70 -4.06 2.66
N THR A 39 5.02 -5.00 3.53
CA THR A 39 4.08 -5.65 4.45
C THR A 39 4.48 -5.32 5.89
N LEU A 40 3.52 -5.29 6.82
CA LEU A 40 3.76 -4.92 8.23
C LEU A 40 4.87 -5.75 8.91
N ASN A 41 5.14 -6.97 8.42
CA ASN A 41 6.15 -7.87 8.98
C ASN A 41 7.14 -8.43 7.93
N GLY A 42 7.17 -7.88 6.72
CA GLY A 42 8.06 -8.33 5.64
C GLY A 42 7.65 -9.61 4.90
N PHE A 43 6.51 -10.24 5.22
CA PHE A 43 6.02 -11.45 4.55
C PHE A 43 4.52 -11.39 4.25
N GLY A 44 4.11 -11.92 3.08
CA GLY A 44 2.69 -12.07 2.70
C GLY A 44 2.21 -10.97 1.76
N SER A 45 0.88 -10.81 1.63
CA SER A 45 0.29 -9.77 0.77
C SER A 45 -0.03 -8.51 1.58
N SER A 46 0.03 -7.34 0.96
CA SER A 46 -0.49 -6.08 1.48
C SER A 46 -1.33 -5.36 0.44
N LEU A 47 -2.34 -4.64 0.92
CA LEU A 47 -3.28 -3.86 0.12
C LEU A 47 -3.40 -2.48 0.78
N ALA A 48 -3.31 -1.42 -0.02
CA ALA A 48 -3.69 -0.07 0.39
C ALA A 48 -5.07 0.25 -0.20
N TYR A 49 -5.98 0.72 0.65
CA TYR A 49 -7.37 0.98 0.28
C TYR A 49 -7.70 2.46 0.18
N ASP A 50 -7.07 3.30 1.00
CA ASP A 50 -7.37 4.73 1.02
C ASP A 50 -6.16 5.54 1.47
N ILE A 51 -6.11 6.80 1.04
CA ILE A 51 -5.08 7.78 1.37
C ILE A 51 -5.75 9.14 1.64
N ASN A 52 -5.29 9.85 2.67
CA ASN A 52 -5.74 11.22 2.93
C ASN A 52 -4.71 12.27 2.45
N ASP A 53 -5.10 13.55 2.49
CA ASP A 53 -4.26 14.67 2.05
C ASP A 53 -3.00 14.89 2.91
N ALA A 54 -2.93 14.25 4.08
CA ALA A 54 -1.75 14.23 4.93
C ALA A 54 -0.79 13.07 4.61
N GLY A 55 -1.06 12.28 3.56
CA GLY A 55 -0.24 11.14 3.15
C GLY A 55 -0.43 9.89 4.02
N GLN A 56 -1.45 9.87 4.89
CA GLN A 56 -1.74 8.69 5.71
C GLN A 56 -2.52 7.67 4.89
N ILE A 57 -2.07 6.42 4.92
CA ILE A 57 -2.60 5.34 4.09
C ILE A 57 -3.20 4.28 5.00
N VAL A 58 -4.43 3.84 4.69
CA VAL A 58 -5.05 2.70 5.37
C VAL A 58 -5.11 1.49 4.45
N GLY A 59 -4.92 0.31 5.04
CA GLY A 59 -4.74 -0.91 4.28
C GLY A 59 -4.95 -2.18 5.10
N SER A 60 -4.60 -3.30 4.51
CA SER A 60 -4.51 -4.58 5.20
C SER A 60 -3.25 -5.34 4.78
N SER A 61 -2.69 -6.10 5.71
CA SER A 61 -1.69 -7.13 5.40
C SER A 61 -2.26 -8.49 5.72
N GLU A 62 -2.10 -9.41 4.78
CA GLU A 62 -2.32 -10.83 4.95
C GLU A 62 -1.00 -11.52 5.24
N PHE A 63 -0.91 -12.12 6.41
CA PHE A 63 0.16 -13.04 6.75
C PHE A 63 -0.33 -14.47 6.52
N MET A 64 0.58 -15.40 6.21
CA MET A 64 0.25 -16.83 6.03
C MET A 64 -0.42 -17.50 7.26
N THR A 65 -0.58 -16.77 8.37
CA THR A 65 -1.20 -17.23 9.62
C THR A 65 -2.35 -16.30 10.10
N GLY A 66 -2.72 -15.22 9.38
CA GLY A 66 -3.84 -14.33 9.75
C GLY A 66 -3.89 -12.96 9.02
N LYS A 67 -5.04 -12.26 9.05
CA LYS A 67 -5.26 -10.90 8.50
C LYS A 67 -5.02 -9.81 9.56
N ALA A 68 -4.29 -8.73 9.23
CA ALA A 68 -4.19 -7.51 10.04
C ALA A 68 -4.64 -6.27 9.26
N ARG A 69 -5.23 -5.29 9.97
CA ARG A 69 -5.49 -3.94 9.46
C ARG A 69 -4.26 -3.08 9.68
N LEU A 70 -3.93 -2.26 8.69
CA LEU A 70 -2.75 -1.41 8.64
C LEU A 70 -3.18 0.07 8.59
N LEU A 71 -2.51 0.89 9.39
CA LEU A 71 -2.42 2.33 9.21
C LEU A 71 -0.93 2.61 8.98
N TYR A 72 -0.61 3.18 7.82
CA TYR A 72 0.73 3.64 7.49
C TYR A 72 0.77 5.15 7.66
N GLU A 73 1.67 5.62 8.54
CA GLU A 73 2.04 7.02 8.68
C GLU A 73 3.51 7.15 8.30
N GLU A 74 3.86 8.20 7.56
CA GLU A 74 5.22 8.45 7.10
C GLU A 74 6.20 8.49 8.30
N GLY A 75 6.85 7.35 8.59
CA GLY A 75 7.86 7.22 9.64
C GLY A 75 7.69 6.11 10.69
N ARG A 76 6.52 5.44 10.84
CA ARG A 76 6.35 4.25 11.71
C ARG A 76 5.17 3.36 11.32
#